data_AF-A0A6S7FZ30-F1
#
_entry.id   AF-A0A6S7FZ30-F1
#
_cell.length_a   1.000
_cell.length_b   1.000
_cell.length_c   1.000
_cell.angle_alpha   90.00
_cell.angle_beta   90.00
_cell.angle_gamma   90.00
#
_symmetry.space_group_name_H-M   'P 1'
#
loop_
_entity.id
_entity.type
_entity.pdbx_description
1 polymer ?
#
loop_
_entity_poly.entity_id
_entity_poly.type
_entity_poly.pdbx_seq_one_letter_code
_entity_poly.pdbx_strand_id
1 'polypeptide(L)' 'LHAEKDLGSLTVGKQADLLTLGENPYNVDPLKLGNIPVLGTFVAGRINKNLLELEDQNGIYVIKKKAGQIKEE' A
#
# COMPACT_ATOMS: atom_id res chain seq x y z
N LEU A 1 23.21 2.96 10.75
CA LEU A 1 22.02 3.77 10.41
C LEU A 1 21.18 3.94 11.68
N HIS A 2 20.82 5.17 12.06
CA HIS A 2 19.97 5.48 13.22
C HIS A 2 18.66 6.15 12.76
N ALA A 3 17.95 5.48 11.84
CA ALA A 3 16.77 6.03 11.17
C ALA A 3 15.46 5.75 11.92
N GLU A 4 15.50 4.98 13.02
CA GLU A 4 14.34 4.62 13.84
C GLU A 4 13.53 5.85 14.29
N LYS A 5 14.20 6.98 14.52
CA LYS A 5 13.51 8.23 14.92
C LYS A 5 12.62 8.80 13.81
N ASP A 6 12.91 8.48 12.55
CA ASP A 6 12.29 9.08 11.36
C ASP A 6 11.41 8.08 10.58
N LEU A 7 11.76 6.78 10.60
CA LEU A 7 11.20 5.72 9.76
C LEU A 7 10.67 4.53 10.59
N GLY A 8 10.03 3.56 9.91
CA GLY A 8 9.73 2.23 10.44
C GLY A 8 8.46 2.11 11.30
N SER A 9 7.80 3.21 11.64
CA SER A 9 6.50 3.19 12.33
C SER A 9 5.64 4.39 11.96
N LEU A 10 4.32 4.26 12.18
CA LEU A 10 3.37 5.34 11.96
C LEU A 10 3.04 6.04 13.28
N THR A 11 3.83 7.05 13.59
CA THR A 11 3.65 7.92 14.77
C THR A 11 3.77 9.38 14.35
N VAL A 12 3.12 10.29 15.08
CA VAL A 12 3.19 11.73 14.80
C VAL A 12 4.66 12.19 14.74
N GLY A 13 5.00 12.96 13.69
CA GLY A 13 6.34 13.49 13.47
C GLY A 13 7.27 12.61 12.64
N LYS A 14 6.93 11.33 12.39
CA LYS A 14 7.67 10.47 11.47
C LYS A 14 7.27 10.68 10.01
N GLN A 15 8.13 10.24 9.10
CA GLN A 15 7.83 10.26 7.68
C GLN A 15 6.64 9.34 7.38
N ALA A 16 5.67 9.85 6.61
CA ALA A 16 4.49 9.11 6.21
C ALA A 16 4.80 8.15 5.04
N ASP A 17 5.67 7.19 5.31
CA ASP A 17 5.99 6.07 4.44
C ASP A 17 5.17 4.86 4.88
N LEU A 18 4.26 4.39 4.03
CA LEU A 18 3.38 3.28 4.36
C LEU A 18 2.94 2.49 3.12
N LEU A 19 2.44 1.29 3.39
CA LEU A 19 1.84 0.41 2.41
C LEU A 19 0.40 0.10 2.84
N THR A 20 -0.50 0.01 1.87
CA THR A 20 -1.81 -0.61 2.05
C THR A 20 -1.77 -2.01 1.47
N LEU A 21 -2.06 -3.02 2.27
CA LEU A 21 -2.06 -4.43 1.88
C LEU A 21 -3.48 -4.90 1.56
N GLY A 22 -3.61 -5.82 0.60
CA GLY A 22 -4.92 -6.38 0.24
C GLY A 22 -5.45 -7.42 1.22
N GLU A 23 -4.59 -7.94 2.09
CA GLU A 23 -4.94 -8.88 3.14
C GLU A 23 -4.24 -8.49 4.44
N ASN A 24 -4.86 -8.86 5.57
CA ASN A 24 -4.25 -8.67 6.87
C ASN A 24 -3.16 -9.75 7.07
N PRO A 25 -1.87 -9.39 7.17
CA PRO A 25 -0.77 -10.37 7.25
C PRO A 25 -0.82 -11.26 8.51
N TYR A 26 -1.56 -10.86 9.55
CA TYR A 26 -1.77 -11.69 10.74
C TYR A 26 -2.77 -12.84 10.52
N ASN A 27 -3.53 -12.79 9.43
CA ASN A 27 -4.55 -13.78 9.08
C ASN A 27 -4.15 -14.67 7.88
N VAL A 28 -2.91 -14.55 7.40
CA VAL A 28 -2.38 -15.33 6.26
C VAL A 28 -1.31 -16.30 6.75
N ASP A 29 -1.18 -17.45 6.08
CA ASP A 29 -0.05 -18.37 6.29
C ASP A 29 1.29 -17.60 6.11
N PRO A 30 2.22 -17.66 7.08
CA PRO A 30 3.54 -17.02 6.98
C PRO A 30 4.29 -17.36 5.69
N LEU A 31 4.12 -18.57 5.14
CA LEU A 31 4.74 -19.00 3.89
C LEU A 31 4.14 -18.32 2.64
N LYS A 32 2.98 -17.66 2.78
CA LYS A 32 2.28 -16.94 1.73
C LYS A 32 2.35 -15.42 1.89
N LEU A 33 3.05 -14.88 2.89
CA LEU A 33 3.16 -13.42 3.12
C LEU A 33 3.65 -12.66 1.88
N GLY A 34 4.60 -13.24 1.13
CA GLY A 34 5.11 -12.63 -0.10
C GLY A 34 4.09 -12.51 -1.24
N ASN A 35 2.94 -13.19 -1.13
CA ASN A 35 1.87 -13.16 -2.12
C ASN A 35 0.81 -12.09 -1.82
N ILE A 36 0.83 -11.47 -0.64
CA ILE A 36 -0.14 -10.44 -0.27
C ILE A 36 0.03 -9.25 -1.23
N PRO A 37 -1.03 -8.87 -1.98
CA PRO A 37 -0.91 -7.77 -2.92
C PRO A 37 -0.72 -6.43 -2.20
N VAL A 38 0.27 -5.66 -2.65
CA VAL A 38 0.42 -4.26 -2.25
C VAL A 38 -0.56 -3.43 -3.08
N LEU A 39 -1.59 -2.92 -2.41
CA LEU A 39 -2.64 -2.10 -3.02
C LEU A 39 -2.27 -0.63 -3.12
N GLY A 40 -1.14 -0.20 -2.55
CA GLY A 40 -0.78 1.20 -2.45
C GLY A 40 0.53 1.38 -1.72
N THR A 41 1.35 2.27 -2.25
CA THR A 41 2.62 2.69 -1.63
C THR A 41 2.61 4.19 -1.51
N PHE A 42 2.89 4.69 -0.32
CA PHE A 42 3.01 6.12 -0.04
C PHE A 42 4.42 6.40 0.44
N VAL A 43 5.04 7.45 -0.12
CA VAL A 43 6.37 7.91 0.25
C VAL A 43 6.27 9.40 0.56
N ALA A 44 6.71 9.79 1.75
CA ALA A 44 6.60 11.14 2.28
C ALA A 44 5.16 11.71 2.16
N GLY A 45 4.16 10.87 2.44
CA GLY A 45 2.74 11.23 2.35
C GLY A 45 2.18 11.32 0.93
N ARG A 46 2.96 10.97 -0.10
CA ARG A 46 2.50 10.99 -1.50
C ARG A 46 2.38 9.58 -2.06
N ILE A 47 1.29 9.32 -2.78
CA ILE A 47 1.10 8.04 -3.44
C ILE A 47 2.11 7.83 -4.57
N ASN A 48 2.71 6.65 -4.61
CA ASN A 48 3.54 6.19 -5.72
C ASN A 48 2.63 5.68 -6.83
N LYS A 49 2.43 6.52 -7.85
CA LYS A 49 1.50 6.27 -8.97
C LYS A 49 1.97 5.18 -9.92
N ASN A 50 3.19 4.66 -9.78
CA ASN A 50 3.73 3.66 -10.71
C ASN A 50 3.25 2.24 -10.43
N LEU A 51 2.67 1.97 -9.26
CA LEU A 51 2.22 0.63 -8.86
C LEU A 51 0.76 0.35 -9.21
N LEU A 52 -0.02 1.37 -9.58
CA LEU A 52 -1.48 1.29 -9.73
C LEU A 52 -1.97 2.26 -10.80
N GLU A 53 -2.97 1.84 -11.57
CA GLU A 53 -3.81 2.78 -12.31
C GLU A 53 -4.71 3.47 -11.28
N LEU A 54 -4.48 4.76 -11.03
CA LEU A 54 -5.20 5.52 -10.01
C LEU A 54 -6.05 6.61 -10.67
N GLU A 55 -7.28 6.76 -10.20
CA GLU A 55 -8.10 7.94 -10.46
C GLU A 55 -7.96 8.93 -9.31
N ASP A 56 -7.73 10.20 -9.62
CA ASP A 56 -7.92 11.25 -8.62
C ASP A 56 -9.42 11.61 -8.58
N GLN A 57 -10.05 11.37 -7.43
CA GLN A 57 -11.41 11.77 -7.13
C GLN A 57 -11.37 12.78 -5.98
N ASN A 58 -11.22 14.07 -6.32
CA ASN A 58 -11.18 15.18 -5.36
C ASN A 58 -10.10 15.04 -4.28
N GLY A 59 -8.90 14.62 -4.67
CA GLY A 59 -7.76 14.41 -3.77
C GLY A 59 -7.72 13.01 -3.15
N ILE A 60 -8.73 12.18 -3.41
CA ILE A 60 -8.74 10.76 -3.03
C ILE A 60 -8.31 9.94 -4.24
N TYR A 61 -7.17 9.25 -4.11
CA TYR A 61 -6.71 8.34 -5.15
C TYR A 61 -7.44 7.01 -5.04
N VAL A 62 -8.30 6.71 -6.01
CA VAL A 62 -9.05 5.46 -6.11
C VAL A 62 -8.34 4.51 -7.06
N ILE A 63 -8.15 3.27 -6.63
CA ILE A 63 -7.57 2.22 -7.48
C ILE A 63 -8.55 1.90 -8.61
N LYS A 64 -8.17 2.21 -9.85
CA LYS A 64 -8.88 1.70 -11.03
C LYS A 64 -8.56 0.22 -11.15
N LYS A 65 -9.57 -0.62 -10.89
CA LYS A 65 -9.49 -2.02 -11.32
C LYS A 65 -9.33 -2.03 -12.83
N LYS A 66 -8.26 -2.66 -13.33
CA LYS A 66 -8.11 -2.92 -14.76
C LYS A 66 -9.26 -3.85 -15.17
N ALA A 67 -10.12 -3.41 -16.08
CA ALA A 67 -11.20 -4.24 -16.61
C ALA A 67 -10.60 -5.49 -17.26
N GLY A 68 -10.64 -6.64 -16.57
CA GLY A 68 -10.11 -7.92 -17.07
C GLY A 68 -9.46 -8.87 -16.06
N GLN A 69 -9.30 -8.49 -14.78
CA GLN A 69 -8.65 -9.36 -13.78
C GLN A 69 -9.58 -10.00 -12.75
N ILE A 70 -10.90 -10.01 -12.97
CA ILE A 70 -11.80 -10.86 -12.20
C ILE A 70 -12.30 -11.98 -13.12
N LYS A 71 -11.67 -13.15 -13.01
CA LYS A 71 -12.41 -14.40 -13.17
C LYS A 71 -12.94 -14.72 -11.78
N GLU A 72 -14.25 -14.58 -11.60
CA GLU A 72 -14.93 -15.22 -10.48
C GLU A 72 -14.97 -16.71 -10.80
N GLU A 73 -14.39 -17.52 -9.92
CA GLU A 73 -14.65 -18.97 -9.83
C GLU A 73 -15.74 -19.21 -8.78
#